data_AF-A0A818EEN1-F1
#
_entry.id   AF-A0A818EEN1-F1
#
_cell.length_a   1.000
_cell.length_b   1.000
_cell.length_c   1.000
_cell.angle_alpha   90.00
_cell.angle_beta   90.00
_cell.angle_gamma   90.00
#
_symmetry.space_group_name_H-M   'P 1'
#
loop_
_entity.id
_entity.type
_entity.pdbx_description
1 polymer ?
#
loop_
_entity_poly.entity_id
_entity_poly.type
_entity_poly.pdbx_seq_one_letter_code
_entity_poly.pdbx_strand_id
1 'polypeptide(L)'
;MIAFRNSSSINCSQYIDDYEVLVTFPFHVVLNPLTQVFKKTNGLMNAKEHIYYLNIIDQNYVPLTVYCLTHLEKLYIRNTSFYNTDHQLPIEIDHLSSTLTNLGIYNTRVTHLPEQIGKLKHLQSLELVNTNLMALPNGIDGLSSLTLLFLPNNKLISLPKTIKNIRSLSQIVLKNNPYLHSIQSLNGLSNLRILQADNCPIERIPLHLPQLTDLHMSKNNLSHLIGIRTLGYKTNNSKYFYFNNNRIQSVPPQIKHVNNLYFLNLDYNHLISLPLDIFSITTLHYLYIRNNDFSVIELKAIVNKFNATHPYMNLYYVNKKNSIVKSITN
;
A
#
# COMPACT_ATOMS: atom_id res chain seq x y z
N MET A 1 -15.35 37.50 6.79
CA MET A 1 -14.61 37.28 8.04
C MET A 1 -15.54 36.57 9.00
N ILE A 2 -15.46 35.24 9.08
CA ILE A 2 -16.08 34.49 10.18
C ILE A 2 -14.91 33.88 10.93
N ALA A 3 -14.60 34.46 12.08
CA ALA A 3 -13.64 33.93 13.01
C ALA A 3 -14.25 32.69 13.69
N PHE A 4 -13.88 31.49 13.25
CA PHE A 4 -14.04 30.28 14.05
C PHE A 4 -12.69 29.90 14.68
N ARG A 5 -12.23 30.74 15.60
CA ARG A 5 -11.41 30.29 16.71
C ARG A 5 -12.33 30.14 17.91
N ASN A 6 -12.84 28.92 18.08
CA ASN A 6 -13.18 28.31 19.36
C ASN A 6 -13.45 26.84 19.07
N SER A 7 -12.37 26.04 19.11
CA SER A 7 -12.41 24.58 19.11
C SER A 7 -12.98 24.11 20.45
N SER A 8 -14.28 24.25 20.66
CA SER A 8 -14.97 23.37 21.60
C SER A 8 -15.02 22.00 20.94
N SER A 9 -14.21 21.06 21.42
CA SER A 9 -14.31 19.64 21.06
C SER A 9 -15.77 19.22 21.07
N ILE A 10 -16.21 18.44 20.08
CA ILE A 10 -17.59 17.99 20.02
C ILE A 10 -17.98 17.27 21.32
N ASN A 11 -19.08 17.70 21.95
CA ASN A 11 -19.60 17.02 23.13
C ASN A 11 -20.51 15.87 22.69
N CYS A 12 -20.01 14.63 22.74
CA CYS A 12 -20.81 13.46 22.39
C CYS A 12 -21.80 13.03 23.48
N SER A 13 -21.64 13.50 24.73
CA SER A 13 -22.54 13.13 25.84
C SER A 13 -23.96 13.69 25.74
N GLN A 14 -24.21 14.60 24.78
CA GLN A 14 -25.54 15.16 24.53
C GLN A 14 -26.45 14.24 23.72
N TYR A 15 -25.90 13.20 23.08
CA TYR A 15 -26.65 12.26 22.25
C TYR A 15 -26.94 10.99 23.05
N ILE A 16 -28.21 10.61 23.11
CA ILE A 16 -28.67 9.42 23.85
C ILE A 16 -28.23 8.15 23.13
N ASP A 17 -28.28 8.14 21.80
CA ASP A 17 -27.94 6.99 20.96
C ASP A 17 -27.41 7.41 19.57
N ASP A 18 -27.03 6.41 18.77
CA ASP A 18 -26.53 6.61 17.41
C ASP A 18 -27.61 7.17 16.45
N TYR A 19 -28.91 7.02 16.76
CA TYR A 19 -29.99 7.58 15.94
C TYR A 19 -30.08 9.09 16.11
N GLU A 20 -30.00 9.61 17.34
CA GLU A 20 -29.94 11.06 17.58
C GLU A 20 -28.75 11.69 16.86
N VAL A 21 -27.61 11.01 16.84
CA VAL A 21 -26.44 11.44 16.05
C VAL A 21 -26.78 11.53 14.57
N LEU A 22 -27.40 10.50 13.97
CA LEU A 22 -27.75 10.54 12.55
C LEU A 22 -28.76 11.64 12.20
N VAL A 23 -29.70 11.95 13.07
CA VAL A 23 -30.69 13.03 12.85
C VAL A 23 -30.00 14.40 12.74
N THR A 24 -28.82 14.57 13.33
CA THR A 24 -28.03 15.81 13.16
C THR A 24 -27.37 15.96 11.79
N PHE A 25 -27.32 14.90 10.98
CA PHE A 25 -26.62 14.97 9.70
C PHE A 25 -27.41 15.86 8.74
N PRO A 26 -26.73 16.67 7.91
CA PRO A 26 -27.38 17.52 6.92
C PRO A 26 -27.90 16.72 5.70
N PHE A 27 -27.88 15.39 5.77
CA PHE A 27 -28.30 14.47 4.73
C PHE A 27 -28.85 13.18 5.36
N HIS A 28 -29.72 12.51 4.62
CA HIS A 28 -30.32 11.26 5.04
C HIS A 28 -29.35 10.08 4.88
N VAL A 29 -29.26 9.23 5.90
CA VAL A 29 -28.53 7.95 5.85
C VAL A 29 -29.52 6.82 5.67
N VAL A 30 -29.42 6.08 4.55
CA VAL A 30 -30.26 4.89 4.35
C VAL A 30 -29.72 3.73 5.17
N LEU A 31 -30.48 3.28 6.17
CA LEU A 31 -30.10 2.18 7.05
C LEU A 31 -30.60 0.83 6.51
N ASN A 32 -29.75 -0.19 6.60
CA ASN A 32 -30.03 -1.56 6.12
C ASN A 32 -30.61 -1.61 4.70
N PRO A 33 -30.00 -0.94 3.71
CA PRO A 33 -30.54 -0.93 2.36
C PRO A 33 -30.52 -2.34 1.75
N LEU A 34 -31.60 -2.70 1.05
CA LEU A 34 -31.71 -3.97 0.32
C LEU A 34 -30.58 -4.18 -0.71
N THR A 35 -30.04 -3.08 -1.24
CA THR A 35 -28.90 -3.06 -2.14
C THR A 35 -27.86 -2.04 -1.66
N GLN A 36 -26.62 -2.47 -1.45
CA GLN A 36 -25.49 -1.55 -1.20
C GLN A 36 -25.13 -0.82 -2.50
N VAL A 37 -25.88 0.23 -2.84
CA VAL A 37 -25.57 1.05 -4.01
C VAL A 37 -24.44 2.01 -3.64
N PHE A 38 -23.27 1.85 -4.29
CA PHE A 38 -22.08 2.67 -4.09
C PHE A 38 -22.23 4.17 -4.41
N LYS A 39 -23.43 4.64 -4.80
CA LYS A 39 -23.72 6.04 -5.12
C LYS A 39 -24.59 6.75 -4.08
N LYS A 40 -24.86 6.12 -2.93
CA LYS A 40 -25.72 6.70 -1.89
C LYS A 40 -25.07 6.55 -0.52
N THR A 41 -25.25 7.57 0.31
CA THR A 41 -24.93 7.51 1.74
C THR A 41 -25.81 6.46 2.42
N ASN A 42 -25.18 5.51 3.11
CA ASN A 42 -25.87 4.41 3.76
C ASN A 42 -25.13 3.90 5.01
N GLY A 43 -25.85 3.17 5.84
CA GLY A 43 -25.33 2.51 7.02
C GLY A 43 -25.94 1.12 7.22
N LEU A 44 -25.30 0.30 8.06
CA LEU A 44 -25.83 -0.99 8.49
C LEU A 44 -25.91 -1.02 10.01
N MET A 45 -26.96 -1.68 10.49
CA MET A 45 -27.19 -1.90 11.91
C MET A 45 -27.11 -3.39 12.23
N ASN A 46 -26.65 -3.69 13.44
CA ASN A 46 -26.70 -5.05 13.96
C ASN A 46 -28.08 -5.35 14.59
N ALA A 47 -28.28 -6.56 15.10
CA ALA A 47 -29.53 -6.98 15.73
C ALA A 47 -29.88 -6.22 17.03
N LYS A 48 -28.95 -5.42 17.57
CA LYS A 48 -29.15 -4.53 18.73
C LYS A 48 -29.36 -3.07 18.31
N GLU A 49 -29.61 -2.83 17.02
CA GLU A 49 -29.84 -1.50 16.43
C GLU A 49 -28.64 -0.54 16.53
N HIS A 50 -27.42 -1.05 16.73
CA HIS A 50 -26.22 -0.22 16.73
C HIS A 50 -25.68 -0.04 15.32
N ILE A 51 -25.25 1.18 14.98
CA ILE A 51 -24.69 1.50 13.66
C ILE A 51 -23.20 1.11 13.64
N TYR A 52 -22.91 -0.06 13.07
CA TYR A 52 -21.53 -0.57 13.01
C TYR A 52 -20.82 -0.23 11.68
N TYR A 53 -21.58 0.13 10.64
CA TYR A 53 -21.05 0.49 9.33
C TYR A 53 -21.69 1.78 8.85
N LEU A 54 -20.88 2.71 8.37
CA LEU A 54 -21.32 3.94 7.73
C LEU A 54 -20.47 4.24 6.50
N ASN A 55 -21.15 4.62 5.42
CA ASN A 55 -20.55 4.98 4.15
C ASN A 55 -21.18 6.29 3.67
N ILE A 56 -20.41 7.38 3.72
CA ILE A 56 -20.79 8.73 3.34
C ILE A 56 -20.28 9.00 1.93
N ILE A 57 -21.18 9.24 0.99
CA ILE A 57 -20.84 9.36 -0.44
C ILE A 57 -21.50 10.60 -1.03
N ASP A 58 -20.72 11.36 -1.81
CA ASP A 58 -21.20 12.51 -2.59
C ASP A 58 -21.95 13.55 -1.74
N GLN A 59 -21.52 13.75 -0.49
CA GLN A 59 -22.07 14.76 0.40
C GLN A 59 -21.22 16.03 0.37
N ASN A 60 -21.83 17.16 0.75
CA ASN A 60 -21.10 18.44 0.81
C ASN A 60 -19.93 18.37 1.80
N TYR A 61 -20.18 17.84 3.01
CA TYR A 61 -19.16 17.66 4.03
C TYR A 61 -19.50 16.50 4.98
N VAL A 62 -18.49 15.98 5.68
CA VAL A 62 -18.68 15.05 6.80
C VAL A 62 -18.97 15.85 8.08
N PRO A 63 -20.14 15.68 8.72
CA PRO A 63 -20.46 16.38 9.96
C PRO A 63 -19.60 15.83 11.12
N LEU A 64 -19.11 16.71 12.01
CA LEU A 64 -18.30 16.29 13.16
C LEU A 64 -19.04 15.31 14.09
N THR A 65 -20.37 15.36 14.11
CA THR A 65 -21.21 14.44 14.89
C THR A 65 -21.03 12.98 14.50
N VAL A 66 -20.49 12.66 13.32
CA VAL A 66 -20.16 11.28 12.94
C VAL A 66 -19.23 10.60 13.95
N TYR A 67 -18.35 11.36 14.60
CA TYR A 67 -17.39 10.84 15.58
C TYR A 67 -18.03 10.55 16.94
N CYS A 68 -19.32 10.84 17.12
CA CYS A 68 -20.08 10.46 18.30
C CYS A 68 -20.80 9.11 18.16
N LEU A 69 -20.70 8.44 17.00
CA LEU A 69 -21.25 7.10 16.82
C LEU A 69 -20.46 6.08 17.66
N THR A 70 -21.12 5.52 18.65
CA THR A 70 -20.46 4.79 19.75
C THR A 70 -20.03 3.37 19.38
N HIS A 71 -20.66 2.80 18.35
CA HIS A 71 -20.44 1.41 17.92
C HIS A 71 -19.85 1.29 16.52
N LEU A 72 -19.39 2.39 15.94
CA LEU A 72 -18.98 2.42 14.54
C LEU A 72 -17.68 1.64 14.32
N GLU A 73 -17.78 0.48 13.67
CA GLU A 73 -16.63 -0.36 13.33
C GLU A 73 -16.01 0.03 11.98
N LYS A 74 -16.83 0.49 11.03
CA LYS A 74 -16.40 0.75 9.65
C LYS A 74 -16.90 2.10 9.17
N LEU A 75 -15.98 3.00 8.86
CA LEU A 75 -16.28 4.32 8.32
C LEU A 75 -15.65 4.48 6.94
N TYR A 76 -16.48 4.70 5.93
CA TYR A 76 -16.07 4.99 4.57
C TYR A 76 -16.57 6.36 4.14
N ILE A 77 -15.69 7.18 3.58
CA ILE A 77 -15.99 8.55 3.14
C ILE A 77 -15.51 8.68 1.71
N ARG A 78 -16.40 9.01 0.77
CA ARG A 78 -16.10 9.11 -0.66
C ARG A 78 -16.60 10.42 -1.23
N ASN A 79 -15.77 11.07 -2.05
CA ASN A 79 -16.13 12.29 -2.80
C ASN A 79 -16.79 13.37 -1.89
N THR A 80 -16.39 13.43 -0.62
CA THR A 80 -17.02 14.28 0.40
C THR A 80 -15.94 15.10 1.09
N SER A 81 -16.20 16.38 1.34
CA SER A 81 -15.22 17.25 2.02
C SER A 81 -15.24 17.06 3.54
N PHE A 82 -14.18 17.48 4.23
CA PHE A 82 -14.22 17.62 5.69
C PHE A 82 -14.42 19.10 6.02
N TYR A 83 -15.15 19.40 7.10
CA TYR A 83 -15.52 20.77 7.48
C TYR A 83 -14.31 21.69 7.74
N ASN A 84 -13.10 21.13 7.92
CA ASN A 84 -11.90 21.90 8.24
C ASN A 84 -11.22 22.48 6.99
N THR A 85 -10.84 23.76 7.07
CA THR A 85 -10.19 24.51 5.97
C THR A 85 -8.78 24.03 5.67
N ASP A 86 -8.15 23.33 6.62
CA ASP A 86 -6.75 22.88 6.50
C ASP A 86 -6.60 21.53 5.78
N HIS A 87 -7.68 21.02 5.18
CA HIS A 87 -7.64 19.75 4.45
C HIS A 87 -7.08 18.59 5.31
N GLN A 88 -7.41 18.57 6.59
CA GLN A 88 -6.97 17.59 7.58
C GLN A 88 -8.15 16.76 8.08
N LEU A 89 -7.91 15.48 8.36
CA LEU A 89 -8.89 14.68 9.09
C LEU A 89 -9.05 15.24 10.53
N PRO A 90 -10.28 15.45 11.04
CA PRO A 90 -10.50 16.00 12.38
C PRO A 90 -9.89 15.17 13.52
N ILE A 91 -9.49 15.84 14.60
CA ILE A 91 -8.87 15.20 15.78
C ILE A 91 -9.85 14.29 16.52
N GLU A 92 -11.15 14.57 16.39
CA GLU A 92 -12.29 13.83 16.96
C GLU A 92 -12.35 12.38 16.46
N ILE A 93 -11.55 12.00 15.45
CA ILE A 93 -11.40 10.60 15.04
C ILE A 93 -11.08 9.67 16.22
N ASP A 94 -10.42 10.18 17.27
CA ASP A 94 -10.10 9.39 18.46
C ASP A 94 -11.30 9.01 19.33
N HIS A 95 -12.46 9.64 19.17
CA HIS A 95 -13.69 9.21 19.82
C HIS A 95 -14.13 7.81 19.34
N LEU A 96 -13.69 7.39 18.16
CA LEU A 96 -13.95 6.06 17.61
C LEU A 96 -12.89 5.02 18.01
N SER A 97 -11.98 5.34 18.94
CA SER A 97 -10.82 4.51 19.29
C SER A 97 -11.16 3.14 19.90
N SER A 98 -12.34 2.99 20.49
CA SER A 98 -12.81 1.75 21.10
C SER A 98 -13.40 0.75 20.10
N THR A 99 -13.82 1.20 18.91
CA THR A 99 -14.66 0.39 18.01
C THR A 99 -14.16 0.33 16.57
N LEU A 100 -13.48 1.37 16.07
CA LEU A 100 -13.16 1.45 14.64
C LEU A 100 -12.10 0.41 14.22
N THR A 101 -12.47 -0.42 13.26
CA THR A 101 -11.64 -1.47 12.65
C THR A 101 -11.27 -1.17 11.20
N ASN A 102 -12.11 -0.43 10.47
CA ASN A 102 -11.82 0.01 9.10
C ASN A 102 -12.10 1.50 8.93
N LEU A 103 -11.12 2.24 8.41
CA LEU A 103 -11.28 3.62 7.99
C LEU A 103 -10.86 3.73 6.52
N GLY A 104 -11.78 4.15 5.65
CA GLY A 104 -11.49 4.40 4.25
C GLY A 104 -11.93 5.79 3.81
N ILE A 105 -11.01 6.54 3.19
CA ILE A 105 -11.24 7.88 2.69
C ILE A 105 -10.83 7.92 1.21
N TYR A 106 -11.75 8.24 0.32
CA TYR A 106 -11.55 8.12 -1.13
C TYR A 106 -11.93 9.42 -1.84
N ASN A 107 -11.09 9.84 -2.78
CA ASN A 107 -11.36 10.98 -3.66
C ASN A 107 -11.75 12.24 -2.87
N THR A 108 -11.06 12.47 -1.75
CA THR A 108 -11.22 13.68 -0.95
C THR A 108 -10.01 14.58 -1.14
N ARG A 109 -9.90 15.66 -0.37
CA ARG A 109 -8.74 16.56 -0.41
C ARG A 109 -7.85 16.44 0.81
N VAL A 110 -7.95 15.36 1.60
CA VAL A 110 -7.17 15.19 2.84
C VAL A 110 -5.67 15.11 2.57
N THR A 111 -4.94 16.12 3.02
CA THR A 111 -3.49 16.26 2.89
C THR A 111 -2.72 15.71 4.10
N HIS A 112 -3.35 15.67 5.29
CA HIS A 112 -2.74 15.23 6.54
C HIS A 112 -3.72 14.45 7.43
N LEU A 113 -3.18 13.50 8.20
CA LEU A 113 -3.87 12.83 9.30
C LEU A 113 -3.43 13.45 10.65
N PRO A 114 -4.32 13.55 11.65
CA PRO A 114 -3.96 14.02 12.98
C PRO A 114 -3.17 12.95 13.75
N GLU A 115 -2.36 13.35 14.73
CA GLU A 115 -1.63 12.42 15.62
C GLU A 115 -2.58 11.48 16.39
N GLN A 116 -3.80 11.95 16.65
CA GLN A 116 -4.91 11.21 17.26
C GLN A 116 -5.26 9.90 16.52
N ILE A 117 -4.91 9.76 15.23
CA ILE A 117 -5.10 8.50 14.51
C ILE A 117 -4.44 7.33 15.26
N GLY A 118 -3.32 7.56 15.94
CA GLY A 118 -2.60 6.56 16.73
C GLY A 118 -3.40 5.98 17.90
N LYS A 119 -4.51 6.62 18.31
CA LYS A 119 -5.38 6.10 19.37
C LYS A 119 -6.29 4.95 18.91
N LEU A 120 -6.45 4.74 17.60
CA LEU A 120 -7.31 3.70 17.02
C LEU A 120 -6.65 2.31 17.11
N LYS A 121 -6.45 1.79 18.32
CA LYS A 121 -5.70 0.56 18.58
C LYS A 121 -6.32 -0.69 17.95
N HIS A 122 -7.63 -0.65 17.66
CA HIS A 122 -8.37 -1.73 17.00
C HIS A 122 -8.41 -1.62 15.47
N LEU A 123 -7.87 -0.54 14.88
CA LEU A 123 -7.89 -0.33 13.44
C LEU A 123 -7.06 -1.42 12.74
N GLN A 124 -7.70 -2.14 11.83
CA GLN A 124 -7.12 -3.23 11.04
C GLN A 124 -6.79 -2.80 9.60
N SER A 125 -7.62 -1.91 9.03
CA SER A 125 -7.42 -1.33 7.69
C SER A 125 -7.50 0.19 7.73
N LEU A 126 -6.47 0.84 7.17
CA LEU A 126 -6.43 2.27 6.92
C LEU A 126 -6.24 2.51 5.42
N GLU A 127 -7.26 3.07 4.78
CA GLU A 127 -7.30 3.27 3.34
C GLU A 127 -7.49 4.76 3.02
N LEU A 128 -6.50 5.37 2.37
CA LEU A 128 -6.61 6.73 1.83
C LEU A 128 -6.27 6.69 0.35
N VAL A 129 -7.28 6.80 -0.51
CA VAL A 129 -7.11 6.70 -1.95
C VAL A 129 -7.42 8.03 -2.59
N ASN A 130 -6.49 8.57 -3.37
CA ASN A 130 -6.74 9.82 -4.10
C ASN A 130 -7.16 10.98 -3.16
N THR A 131 -6.41 11.20 -2.08
CA THR A 131 -6.73 12.26 -1.09
C THR A 131 -5.76 13.45 -1.13
N ASN A 132 -4.63 13.35 -1.84
CA ASN A 132 -3.49 14.28 -1.77
C ASN A 132 -2.67 14.17 -0.47
N LEU A 133 -2.71 13.04 0.24
CA LEU A 133 -1.95 12.83 1.48
C LEU A 133 -0.45 13.05 1.24
N MET A 134 0.19 13.92 2.03
CA MET A 134 1.61 14.28 1.88
C MET A 134 2.52 13.55 2.87
N ALA A 135 2.03 13.24 4.06
CA ALA A 135 2.76 12.52 5.10
C ALA A 135 1.79 11.76 6.03
N LEU A 136 2.32 10.72 6.69
CA LEU A 136 1.66 10.10 7.85
C LEU A 136 2.25 10.71 9.13
N PRO A 137 1.43 10.90 10.20
CA PRO A 137 1.89 11.40 11.49
C PRO A 137 2.83 10.40 12.18
N ASN A 138 3.62 10.88 13.15
CA ASN A 138 4.55 10.00 13.87
C ASN A 138 3.81 8.99 14.75
N GLY A 139 2.67 9.38 15.32
CA GLY A 139 1.79 8.54 16.13
C GLY A 139 1.08 7.42 15.37
N ILE A 140 1.34 7.24 14.07
CA ILE A 140 0.84 6.08 13.31
C ILE A 140 1.24 4.75 13.95
N ASP A 141 2.34 4.71 14.72
CA ASP A 141 2.78 3.51 15.42
C ASP A 141 1.91 3.08 16.60
N GLY A 142 0.97 3.93 17.03
CA GLY A 142 -0.08 3.56 17.98
C GLY A 142 -1.12 2.59 17.41
N LEU A 143 -1.18 2.42 16.08
CA LEU A 143 -2.09 1.52 15.37
C LEU A 143 -1.66 0.05 15.48
N SER A 144 -1.65 -0.49 16.71
CA SER A 144 -1.09 -1.81 17.04
C SER A 144 -1.75 -2.99 16.32
N SER A 145 -2.98 -2.85 15.83
CA SER A 145 -3.72 -3.91 15.12
C SER A 145 -3.73 -3.74 13.59
N LEU A 146 -3.05 -2.73 13.05
CA LEU A 146 -3.14 -2.40 11.64
C LEU A 146 -2.45 -3.46 10.78
N THR A 147 -3.24 -4.14 9.95
CA THR A 147 -2.75 -5.20 9.07
C THR A 147 -2.59 -4.74 7.62
N LEU A 148 -3.39 -3.75 7.20
CA LEU A 148 -3.42 -3.18 5.86
C LEU A 148 -3.27 -1.66 5.91
N LEU A 149 -2.27 -1.14 5.22
CA LEU A 149 -2.10 0.29 4.93
C LEU A 149 -2.19 0.52 3.42
N PHE A 150 -3.28 1.14 2.97
CA PHE A 150 -3.61 1.29 1.55
C PHE A 150 -3.67 2.77 1.16
N LEU A 151 -2.58 3.30 0.57
CA LEU A 151 -2.39 4.72 0.28
C LEU A 151 -2.11 5.04 -1.21
N PRO A 152 -2.76 4.40 -2.20
CA PRO A 152 -2.47 4.70 -3.61
C PRO A 152 -2.98 6.07 -4.06
N ASN A 153 -2.34 6.61 -5.09
CA ASN A 153 -2.71 7.89 -5.73
C ASN A 153 -2.66 9.08 -4.77
N ASN A 154 -1.64 9.18 -3.94
CA ASN A 154 -1.43 10.31 -3.03
C ASN A 154 -0.20 11.13 -3.43
N LYS A 155 0.24 12.02 -2.55
CA LYS A 155 1.40 12.89 -2.74
C LYS A 155 2.45 12.64 -1.64
N LEU A 156 2.56 11.39 -1.16
CA LEU A 156 3.45 11.06 -0.05
C LEU A 156 4.89 11.43 -0.41
N ILE A 157 5.54 12.18 0.48
CA ILE A 157 6.94 12.58 0.34
C ILE A 157 7.83 11.56 1.07
N SER A 158 7.38 11.09 2.24
CA SER A 158 8.08 10.12 3.05
C SER A 158 7.10 9.33 3.93
N LEU A 159 7.59 8.22 4.48
CA LEU A 159 6.91 7.47 5.54
C LEU A 159 7.65 7.71 6.87
N PRO A 160 6.95 7.88 8.00
CA PRO A 160 7.56 8.17 9.29
C PRO A 160 8.45 7.02 9.74
N LYS A 161 9.54 7.33 10.45
CA LYS A 161 10.49 6.32 10.95
C LYS A 161 9.87 5.34 11.94
N THR A 162 8.76 5.73 12.58
CA THR A 162 8.01 4.93 13.54
C THR A 162 7.17 3.84 12.86
N ILE A 163 6.93 3.88 11.55
CA ILE A 163 6.08 2.88 10.85
C ILE A 163 6.55 1.44 11.07
N LYS A 164 7.87 1.21 11.22
CA LYS A 164 8.45 -0.10 11.53
C LYS A 164 8.00 -0.70 12.87
N ASN A 165 7.47 0.12 13.77
CA ASN A 165 6.97 -0.30 15.09
C ASN A 165 5.59 -0.98 14.99
N ILE A 166 4.87 -0.81 13.87
CA ILE A 166 3.57 -1.44 13.64
C ILE A 166 3.78 -2.90 13.23
N ARG A 167 4.08 -3.75 14.21
CA ARG A 167 4.44 -5.16 13.98
C ARG A 167 3.31 -5.99 13.35
N SER A 168 2.07 -5.53 13.39
CA SER A 168 0.92 -6.19 12.78
C SER A 168 0.80 -5.98 11.27
N LEU A 169 1.52 -5.01 10.69
CA LEU A 169 1.42 -4.71 9.26
C LEU A 169 1.86 -5.90 8.42
N SER A 170 0.94 -6.36 7.58
CA SER A 170 1.12 -7.49 6.68
C SER A 170 1.08 -7.08 5.20
N GLN A 171 0.39 -5.98 4.89
CA GLN A 171 0.23 -5.46 3.54
C GLN A 171 0.35 -3.94 3.51
N ILE A 172 1.16 -3.43 2.58
CA ILE A 172 1.33 -2.00 2.32
C ILE A 172 1.19 -1.73 0.82
N VAL A 173 0.32 -0.80 0.46
CA VAL A 173 0.11 -0.36 -0.93
C VAL A 173 0.32 1.15 -1.01
N LEU A 174 1.30 1.58 -1.80
CA LEU A 174 1.78 2.96 -1.94
C LEU A 174 1.83 3.39 -3.42
N LYS A 175 1.13 2.69 -4.31
CA LYS A 175 1.22 2.94 -5.76
C LYS A 175 0.91 4.39 -6.13
N ASN A 176 1.57 4.90 -7.16
CA ASN A 176 1.30 6.24 -7.69
C ASN A 176 1.47 7.35 -6.62
N ASN A 177 2.61 7.35 -5.92
CA ASN A 177 3.03 8.46 -5.06
C ASN A 177 4.24 9.15 -5.70
N PRO A 178 4.05 10.22 -6.49
CA PRO A 178 5.08 10.77 -7.38
C PRO A 178 6.21 11.50 -6.65
N TYR A 179 6.09 11.73 -5.34
CA TYR A 179 7.09 12.38 -4.50
C TYR A 179 7.78 11.43 -3.51
N LEU A 180 7.42 10.13 -3.53
CA LEU A 180 7.94 9.15 -2.59
C LEU A 180 9.25 8.54 -3.11
N HIS A 181 10.39 9.14 -2.75
CA HIS A 181 11.71 8.71 -3.22
C HIS A 181 12.33 7.56 -2.41
N SER A 182 11.81 7.28 -1.21
CA SER A 182 12.39 6.28 -0.31
C SER A 182 11.34 5.61 0.57
N ILE A 183 11.55 4.31 0.79
CA ILE A 183 10.76 3.45 1.67
C ILE A 183 11.63 2.72 2.71
N GLN A 184 12.84 3.24 2.97
CA GLN A 184 13.77 2.62 3.94
C GLN A 184 13.26 2.65 5.38
N SER A 185 12.28 3.50 5.70
CA SER A 185 11.59 3.48 7.00
C SER A 185 10.75 2.21 7.22
N LEU A 186 10.47 1.43 6.17
CA LEU A 186 9.84 0.11 6.28
C LEU A 186 10.80 -0.97 6.80
N ASN A 187 12.12 -0.72 6.78
CA ASN A 187 13.11 -1.71 7.18
C ASN A 187 12.86 -2.18 8.63
N GLY A 188 12.79 -3.49 8.82
CA GLY A 188 12.51 -4.11 10.12
C GLY A 188 11.04 -4.46 10.38
N LEU A 189 10.12 -4.18 9.45
CA LEU A 189 8.75 -4.70 9.52
C LEU A 189 8.75 -6.22 9.45
N SER A 190 8.56 -6.87 10.60
CA SER A 190 8.78 -8.30 10.77
C SER A 190 7.70 -9.19 10.15
N ASN A 191 6.50 -8.65 9.90
CA ASN A 191 5.35 -9.41 9.40
C ASN A 191 4.86 -8.98 8.02
N LEU A 192 5.53 -8.01 7.38
CA LEU A 192 5.15 -7.52 6.06
C LEU A 192 5.33 -8.63 5.01
N ARG A 193 4.25 -9.00 4.34
CA ARG A 193 4.20 -10.04 3.30
C ARG A 193 4.08 -9.44 1.91
N ILE A 194 3.27 -8.39 1.78
CA ILE A 194 2.97 -7.75 0.50
C ILE A 194 3.36 -6.27 0.57
N LEU A 195 4.22 -5.85 -0.34
CA LEU A 195 4.58 -4.45 -0.53
C LEU A 195 4.41 -4.07 -1.99
N GLN A 196 3.52 -3.11 -2.24
CA GLN A 196 3.30 -2.57 -3.58
C GLN A 196 3.59 -1.07 -3.61
N ALA A 197 4.64 -0.66 -4.31
CA ALA A 197 5.05 0.73 -4.49
C ALA A 197 5.37 1.01 -5.97
N ASP A 198 4.54 0.50 -6.87
CA ASP A 198 4.66 0.78 -8.30
C ASP A 198 4.44 2.28 -8.60
N ASN A 199 5.16 2.80 -9.61
CA ASN A 199 5.02 4.18 -10.08
C ASN A 199 5.28 5.22 -8.97
N CYS A 200 6.40 5.04 -8.28
CA CYS A 200 6.98 6.02 -7.35
C CYS A 200 8.41 6.35 -7.83
N PRO A 201 9.02 7.48 -7.47
CA PRO A 201 10.40 7.75 -7.86
C PRO A 201 11.43 7.06 -6.94
N ILE A 202 11.15 5.83 -6.45
CA ILE A 202 12.01 5.16 -5.44
C ILE A 202 13.32 4.70 -6.07
N GLU A 203 14.42 4.97 -5.37
CA GLU A 203 15.78 4.70 -5.89
C GLU A 203 16.39 3.39 -5.37
N ARG A 204 15.89 2.87 -4.24
CA ARG A 204 16.43 1.66 -3.58
C ARG A 204 15.32 0.79 -2.99
N ILE A 205 15.46 -0.52 -3.16
CA ILE A 205 14.62 -1.52 -2.48
C ILE A 205 14.82 -1.46 -0.96
N PRO A 206 13.81 -1.84 -0.15
CA PRO A 206 13.95 -1.92 1.30
C PRO A 206 14.87 -3.08 1.70
N LEU A 207 15.26 -3.11 2.97
CA LEU A 207 16.11 -4.13 3.59
C LEU A 207 15.41 -4.76 4.79
N HIS A 208 15.79 -6.00 5.11
CA HIS A 208 15.37 -6.71 6.33
C HIS A 208 13.84 -6.80 6.47
N LEU A 209 13.19 -7.36 5.46
CA LEU A 209 11.77 -7.68 5.47
C LEU A 209 11.60 -9.20 5.51
N PRO A 210 11.67 -9.82 6.70
CA PRO A 210 11.87 -11.27 6.85
C PRO A 210 10.76 -12.14 6.29
N GLN A 211 9.53 -11.62 6.20
CA GLN A 211 8.34 -12.37 5.77
C GLN A 211 7.84 -11.98 4.36
N LEU A 212 8.57 -11.11 3.65
CA LEU A 212 8.12 -10.56 2.37
C LEU A 212 8.06 -11.64 1.28
N THR A 213 6.91 -11.75 0.62
CA THR A 213 6.66 -12.68 -0.49
C THR A 213 6.41 -11.95 -1.79
N ASP A 214 5.67 -10.83 -1.74
CA ASP A 214 5.21 -10.12 -2.93
C ASP A 214 5.74 -8.69 -2.89
N LEU A 215 6.63 -8.37 -3.84
CA LEU A 215 7.24 -7.05 -3.96
C LEU A 215 6.98 -6.47 -5.34
N HIS A 216 6.13 -5.45 -5.40
CA HIS A 216 5.85 -4.72 -6.63
C HIS A 216 6.53 -3.34 -6.57
N MET A 217 7.56 -3.14 -7.39
CA MET A 217 8.38 -1.94 -7.46
C MET A 217 8.57 -1.51 -8.91
N SER A 218 7.57 -1.75 -9.76
CA SER A 218 7.62 -1.42 -11.18
C SER A 218 7.56 0.09 -11.39
N LYS A 219 8.10 0.61 -12.50
CA LYS A 219 8.02 2.05 -12.82
C LYS A 219 8.64 2.93 -11.72
N ASN A 220 9.82 2.56 -11.24
CA ASN A 220 10.57 3.32 -10.23
C ASN A 220 11.93 3.79 -10.79
N ASN A 221 12.78 4.39 -9.95
CA ASN A 221 14.13 4.84 -10.29
C ASN A 221 15.21 3.88 -9.76
N LEU A 222 14.89 2.59 -9.55
CA LEU A 222 15.85 1.62 -9.02
C LEU A 222 17.02 1.45 -9.98
N SER A 223 18.24 1.64 -9.50
CA SER A 223 19.47 1.43 -10.28
C SER A 223 20.17 0.10 -9.98
N HIS A 224 19.92 -0.47 -8.80
CA HIS A 224 20.53 -1.70 -8.31
C HIS A 224 19.58 -2.43 -7.36
N LEU A 225 19.77 -3.75 -7.22
CA LEU A 225 19.01 -4.60 -6.28
C LEU A 225 19.81 -4.95 -5.02
N ILE A 226 20.60 -4.01 -4.51
CA ILE A 226 21.43 -4.21 -3.32
C ILE A 226 20.56 -4.60 -2.13
N GLY A 227 20.90 -5.72 -1.49
CA GLY A 227 20.20 -6.21 -0.31
C GLY A 227 18.98 -7.08 -0.58
N ILE A 228 18.74 -7.47 -1.84
CA ILE A 228 17.64 -8.37 -2.24
C ILE A 228 17.60 -9.68 -1.43
N ARG A 229 18.77 -10.20 -1.01
CA ARG A 229 18.88 -11.37 -0.13
C ARG A 229 18.18 -11.22 1.24
N THR A 230 17.89 -9.99 1.66
CA THR A 230 17.27 -9.69 2.95
C THR A 230 15.74 -9.67 2.89
N LEU A 231 15.17 -9.98 1.73
CA LEU A 231 13.73 -10.01 1.49
C LEU A 231 13.21 -11.45 1.61
N GLY A 232 12.30 -11.66 2.56
CA GLY A 232 11.59 -12.94 2.74
C GLY A 232 12.46 -14.09 3.25
N TYR A 233 13.61 -13.81 3.85
CA TYR A 233 14.57 -14.83 4.28
C TYR A 233 14.11 -15.71 5.46
N LYS A 234 13.03 -15.35 6.15
CA LYS A 234 12.41 -16.18 7.21
C LYS A 234 11.16 -16.94 6.76
N THR A 235 10.76 -16.82 5.50
CA THR A 235 9.60 -17.55 4.96
C THR A 235 10.01 -18.51 3.85
N ASN A 236 9.38 -19.68 3.86
CA ASN A 236 9.48 -20.68 2.80
C ASN A 236 8.43 -20.48 1.70
N ASN A 237 7.64 -19.40 1.76
CA ASN A 237 6.72 -19.08 0.68
C ASN A 237 7.49 -18.62 -0.57
N SER A 238 6.88 -18.91 -1.72
CA SER A 238 7.32 -18.46 -3.03
C SER A 238 7.35 -16.94 -3.10
N LYS A 239 8.37 -16.39 -3.76
CA LYS A 239 8.58 -14.94 -3.87
C LYS A 239 8.33 -14.45 -5.30
N TYR A 240 7.58 -13.35 -5.39
CA TYR A 240 7.14 -12.71 -6.61
C TYR A 240 7.63 -11.27 -6.64
N PHE A 241 8.70 -11.02 -7.39
CA PHE A 241 9.35 -9.72 -7.44
C PHE A 241 9.19 -9.08 -8.81
N TYR A 242 8.56 -7.90 -8.82
CA TYR A 242 8.30 -7.09 -10.01
C TYR A 242 9.16 -5.82 -9.96
N PHE A 243 10.20 -5.77 -10.79
CA PHE A 243 11.14 -4.66 -10.92
C PHE A 243 11.16 -4.08 -12.34
N ASN A 244 10.14 -4.36 -13.16
CA ASN A 244 10.11 -3.88 -14.53
C ASN A 244 9.97 -2.35 -14.62
N ASN A 245 10.45 -1.77 -15.72
CA ASN A 245 10.40 -0.31 -15.96
C ASN A 245 11.17 0.44 -14.86
N ASN A 246 12.44 0.10 -14.67
CA ASN A 246 13.34 0.77 -13.74
C ASN A 246 14.62 1.18 -14.48
N ARG A 247 15.68 1.53 -13.75
CA ARG A 247 16.98 1.89 -14.30
C ARG A 247 18.07 0.88 -13.88
N ILE A 248 17.69 -0.38 -13.64
CA ILE A 248 18.59 -1.38 -13.04
C ILE A 248 19.69 -1.75 -14.02
N GLN A 249 20.94 -1.59 -13.60
CA GLN A 249 22.12 -1.87 -14.44
C GLN A 249 22.73 -3.25 -14.17
N SER A 250 22.54 -3.78 -12.97
CA SER A 250 23.02 -5.11 -12.60
C SER A 250 22.16 -5.78 -11.54
N VAL A 251 22.13 -7.12 -11.60
CA VAL A 251 21.60 -7.98 -10.54
C VAL A 251 22.77 -8.49 -9.70
N PRO A 252 22.74 -8.38 -8.36
CA PRO A 252 23.84 -8.83 -7.52
C PRO A 252 23.92 -10.37 -7.44
N PRO A 253 25.13 -10.98 -7.39
CA PRO A 253 25.32 -12.43 -7.23
C PRO A 253 24.59 -13.03 -6.01
N GLN A 254 24.37 -12.24 -4.96
CA GLN A 254 23.65 -12.64 -3.77
C GLN A 254 22.17 -12.99 -4.03
N ILE A 255 21.65 -12.78 -5.25
CA ILE A 255 20.31 -13.21 -5.67
C ILE A 255 20.08 -14.72 -5.43
N LYS A 256 21.12 -15.56 -5.53
CA LYS A 256 21.01 -17.00 -5.22
C LYS A 256 20.62 -17.30 -3.77
N HIS A 257 20.80 -16.34 -2.86
CA HIS A 257 20.43 -16.49 -1.45
C HIS A 257 18.98 -16.06 -1.18
N VAL A 258 18.23 -15.62 -2.19
CA VAL A 258 16.79 -15.44 -2.06
C VAL A 258 16.13 -16.81 -2.17
N ASN A 259 15.79 -17.40 -1.02
CA ASN A 259 15.16 -18.71 -0.95
C ASN A 259 13.78 -18.68 -1.63
N ASN A 260 13.41 -19.74 -2.36
CA ASN A 260 12.08 -19.87 -2.99
C ASN A 260 11.69 -18.66 -3.87
N LEU A 261 12.65 -18.04 -4.54
CA LEU A 261 12.35 -17.06 -5.59
C LEU A 261 11.68 -17.79 -6.76
N TYR A 262 10.44 -17.43 -7.06
CA TYR A 262 9.62 -18.11 -8.07
C TYR A 262 9.45 -17.28 -9.33
N PHE A 263 9.23 -15.98 -9.17
CA PHE A 263 8.99 -15.04 -10.25
C PHE A 263 9.88 -13.80 -10.07
N LEU A 264 10.62 -13.45 -11.13
CA LEU A 264 11.44 -12.25 -11.18
C LEU A 264 11.23 -11.53 -12.51
N ASN A 265 10.65 -10.32 -12.44
CA ASN A 265 10.48 -9.47 -13.61
C ASN A 265 11.45 -8.29 -13.60
N LEU A 266 12.34 -8.26 -14.59
CA LEU A 266 13.36 -7.25 -14.84
C LEU A 266 13.20 -6.60 -16.21
N ASP A 267 12.03 -6.74 -16.85
CA ASP A 267 11.78 -6.12 -18.17
C ASP A 267 11.96 -4.60 -18.13
N TYR A 268 12.37 -4.00 -19.25
CA TYR A 268 12.52 -2.55 -19.37
C TYR A 268 13.44 -1.96 -18.29
N ASN A 269 14.70 -2.39 -18.31
CA ASN A 269 15.79 -1.94 -17.45
C ASN A 269 17.06 -1.69 -18.30
N HIS A 270 18.20 -1.48 -17.65
CA HIS A 270 19.50 -1.22 -18.28
C HIS A 270 20.52 -2.36 -18.06
N LEU A 271 20.04 -3.60 -17.93
CA LEU A 271 20.92 -4.74 -17.70
C LEU A 271 21.77 -5.03 -18.93
N ILE A 272 23.08 -5.15 -18.73
CA ILE A 272 24.03 -5.56 -19.78
C ILE A 272 24.47 -7.02 -19.65
N SER A 273 24.27 -7.62 -18.47
CA SER A 273 24.61 -9.02 -18.15
C SER A 273 23.76 -9.52 -16.97
N LEU A 274 23.78 -10.83 -16.73
CA LEU A 274 23.20 -11.45 -15.54
C LEU A 274 24.29 -12.24 -14.78
N PRO A 275 24.29 -12.23 -13.43
CA PRO A 275 25.20 -13.06 -12.66
C PRO A 275 24.89 -14.54 -12.88
N LEU A 276 25.91 -15.39 -12.99
CA LEU A 276 25.72 -16.84 -13.17
C LEU A 276 24.91 -17.48 -12.03
N ASP A 277 24.97 -16.89 -10.84
CA ASP A 277 24.23 -17.28 -9.64
C ASP A 277 22.70 -17.29 -9.83
N ILE A 278 22.15 -16.51 -10.78
CA ILE A 278 20.71 -16.56 -11.07
C ILE A 278 20.28 -17.92 -11.62
N PHE A 279 21.18 -18.60 -12.35
CA PHE A 279 20.97 -19.93 -12.92
C PHE A 279 21.33 -21.06 -11.95
N SER A 280 21.54 -20.78 -10.66
CA SER A 280 21.54 -21.81 -9.61
C SER A 280 20.23 -21.84 -8.82
N ILE A 281 19.29 -20.93 -9.11
CA ILE A 281 18.02 -20.81 -8.38
C ILE A 281 17.01 -21.79 -8.96
N THR A 282 16.98 -23.01 -8.44
CA THR A 282 16.10 -24.09 -8.92
C THR A 282 14.61 -23.80 -8.75
N THR A 283 14.25 -22.88 -7.85
CA THR A 283 12.85 -22.48 -7.61
C THR A 283 12.36 -21.42 -8.58
N LEU A 284 13.24 -20.79 -9.36
CA LEU A 284 12.88 -19.70 -10.27
C LEU A 284 12.20 -20.29 -11.51
N HIS A 285 10.90 -20.03 -11.66
CA HIS A 285 10.09 -20.55 -12.77
C HIS A 285 9.86 -19.51 -13.86
N TYR A 286 9.94 -18.22 -13.52
CA TYR A 286 9.68 -17.14 -14.46
C TYR A 286 10.72 -16.04 -14.34
N LEU A 287 11.49 -15.85 -15.41
CA LEU A 287 12.47 -14.79 -15.55
C LEU A 287 12.15 -13.93 -16.77
N TYR A 288 11.83 -12.66 -16.53
CA TYR A 288 11.54 -11.68 -17.58
C TYR A 288 12.67 -10.66 -17.67
N ILE A 289 13.33 -10.57 -18.83
CA ILE A 289 14.48 -9.70 -19.08
C ILE A 289 14.38 -8.93 -20.41
N ARG A 290 13.18 -8.80 -20.97
CA ARG A 290 12.89 -8.11 -22.23
C ARG A 290 13.29 -6.65 -22.14
N ASN A 291 13.69 -6.07 -23.27
CA ASN A 291 13.99 -4.63 -23.39
C ASN A 291 15.04 -4.14 -22.36
N ASN A 292 16.14 -4.88 -22.27
CA ASN A 292 17.37 -4.50 -21.58
C ASN A 292 18.49 -4.20 -22.57
N ASP A 293 19.69 -3.91 -22.09
CA ASP A 293 20.87 -3.48 -22.87
C ASP A 293 21.87 -4.62 -23.16
N PHE A 294 21.39 -5.87 -23.14
CA PHE A 294 22.22 -7.04 -23.45
C PHE A 294 22.75 -7.01 -24.89
N SER A 295 24.03 -7.36 -25.06
CA SER A 295 24.59 -7.65 -26.38
C SER A 295 24.00 -8.96 -26.95
N VAL A 296 24.10 -9.16 -28.27
CA VAL A 296 23.67 -10.41 -28.90
C VAL A 296 24.45 -11.62 -28.37
N ILE A 297 25.73 -11.44 -28.07
CA ILE A 297 26.60 -12.49 -27.53
C ILE A 297 26.14 -12.85 -26.12
N GLU A 298 25.86 -11.85 -25.28
CA GLU A 298 25.40 -12.06 -23.91
C GLU A 298 24.02 -12.74 -23.88
N LEU A 299 23.06 -12.31 -24.71
CA LEU A 299 21.76 -12.98 -24.80
C LEU A 299 21.90 -14.44 -25.22
N LYS A 300 22.79 -14.76 -26.16
CA LYS A 300 23.08 -16.16 -26.52
C LYS A 300 23.67 -16.93 -25.35
N ALA A 301 24.59 -16.35 -24.60
CA ALA A 301 25.19 -16.97 -23.42
C ALA A 301 24.12 -17.26 -22.34
N ILE A 302 23.25 -16.29 -22.05
CA ILE A 302 22.11 -16.42 -21.13
C ILE A 302 21.18 -17.56 -21.57
N VAL A 303 20.78 -17.58 -22.85
CA VAL A 303 19.90 -18.61 -23.41
C VAL A 303 20.54 -20.00 -23.35
N ASN A 304 21.82 -20.12 -23.72
CA ASN A 304 22.54 -21.39 -23.66
C ASN A 304 22.67 -21.88 -22.22
N LYS A 305 22.98 -20.98 -21.28
CA LYS A 305 23.09 -21.32 -19.86
C LYS A 305 21.75 -21.75 -19.28
N PHE A 306 20.68 -21.06 -19.66
CA PHE A 306 19.31 -21.41 -19.29
C PHE A 306 18.94 -22.81 -19.78
N ASN A 307 19.15 -23.10 -21.07
CA ASN A 307 18.86 -24.42 -21.66
C ASN A 307 19.65 -25.56 -20.99
N ALA A 308 20.88 -25.28 -20.54
CA ALA A 308 21.72 -26.25 -19.86
C ALA A 308 21.36 -26.47 -18.38
N THR A 309 20.64 -25.54 -17.74
CA THR A 309 20.45 -25.55 -16.28
C THR A 309 19.02 -25.84 -15.85
N HIS A 310 18.00 -25.51 -16.66
CA HIS A 310 16.61 -25.58 -16.20
C HIS A 310 15.62 -26.05 -17.28
N PRO A 311 15.10 -27.29 -17.18
CA PRO A 311 14.00 -27.75 -18.03
C PRO A 311 12.63 -27.18 -17.62
N TYR A 312 12.51 -26.41 -16.53
CA TYR A 312 11.19 -25.91 -16.05
C TYR A 312 11.12 -24.39 -15.87
N MET A 313 12.23 -23.68 -16.10
CA MET A 313 12.23 -22.22 -16.07
C MET A 313 11.62 -21.70 -17.38
N ASN A 314 10.97 -20.55 -17.34
CA ASN A 314 10.47 -19.81 -18.49
C ASN A 314 11.25 -18.50 -18.61
N LEU A 315 11.97 -18.34 -19.72
CA LEU A 315 12.75 -17.13 -20.00
C LEU A 315 12.04 -16.29 -21.07
N TYR A 316 11.69 -15.06 -20.70
CA TYR A 316 11.12 -14.08 -21.61
C TYR A 316 12.18 -13.02 -21.93
N TYR A 317 12.59 -12.93 -23.20
CA TYR A 317 13.63 -12.00 -23.64
C TYR A 317 13.33 -11.43 -25.03
N VAL A 318 13.94 -10.29 -25.36
CA VAL A 318 13.86 -9.65 -26.68
C VAL A 318 15.27 -9.26 -27.08
N ASN A 319 15.64 -9.56 -28.33
CA ASN A 319 16.82 -8.95 -28.95
C ASN A 319 16.37 -7.63 -29.60
N LYS A 320 16.94 -6.49 -29.16
CA LYS A 320 16.62 -5.15 -29.69
C LYS A 320 16.70 -5.05 -31.22
N LYS A 321 17.49 -5.91 -31.89
CA LYS A 321 17.60 -5.92 -33.36
C LYS A 321 16.42 -6.60 -34.08
N ASN A 322 15.66 -7.46 -33.41
CA ASN A 322 14.66 -8.29 -34.09
C ASN A 322 13.21 -7.97 -33.69
N SER A 323 12.94 -7.14 -32.68
CA SER A 323 11.60 -6.81 -32.15
C SER A 323 10.68 -8.00 -31.78
N ILE A 324 11.14 -9.24 -31.99
CA ILE A 324 10.40 -10.46 -31.70
C ILE A 324 10.63 -10.80 -30.23
N VAL A 325 9.53 -10.81 -29.46
CA VAL A 325 9.47 -11.41 -28.14
C VAL A 325 9.72 -12.91 -28.30
N LYS A 326 10.78 -13.40 -27.68
CA LYS A 326 11.07 -14.83 -27.61
C LYS A 326 10.79 -15.30 -26.19
N SER A 327 9.94 -16.31 -26.06
CA SER A 327 9.79 -17.10 -24.85
C SER A 327 10.46 -18.45 -25.09
N ILE A 328 11.31 -18.87 -24.16
CA ILE A 328 11.73 -20.26 -24.09
C ILE A 328 10.95 -20.86 -22.93
N THR A 329 10.08 -21.81 -23.27
CA THR A 329 9.35 -22.67 -22.36
C THR A 329 9.91 -24.06 -22.59
N ASN A 330 10.60 -24.63 -21.61
CA ASN A 330 11.07 -26.02 -21.68
C ASN A 330 10.00 -26.99 -21.20
#